data_AF-A0A0Q9W8T1-F1
#
_entry.id   AF-A0A0Q9W8T1-F1
#
_cell.length_a   1.000
_cell.length_b   1.000
_cell.length_c   1.000
_cell.angle_alpha   90.00
_cell.angle_beta   90.00
_cell.angle_gamma   90.00
#
_symmetry.space_group_name_H-M   'P 1'
#
loop_
_entity.id
_entity.type
_entity.pdbx_description
1 polymer ?
#
loop_
_entity_poly.entity_id
_entity_poly.type
_entity_poly.pdbx_seq_one_letter_code
_entity_poly.pdbx_strand_id
1 'polypeptide(L)'
;MSRLFAICLLSLALVVQCVLSEEPAEALNNHIRGQLQQYEKYLTNDDGSHKEDLQKLIKIYESALKTEDFTEKQALVNGVPQQFSKEFGTFVQSKLQEDQLNEDILAAISFYKSLEKAEFKADIEKTLAELEGLQKLTEFEAKKNGFLNLEKAFSPEFVHFLKKDSLPKINSDLQSGVEFFEKLLADPEVKFATEIKALKAQAVAAIADEISIDDKQKALFEIRNPANAELTEFLKKKFTELN
;
A
#
# COMPACT_ATOMS: atom_id res chain seq x y z
N MET A 1 -12.36 19.48 8.98
CA MET A 1 -13.38 18.58 9.54
C MET A 1 -14.09 17.88 8.40
N SER A 2 -13.71 16.62 8.18
CA SER A 2 -14.32 15.55 7.37
C SER A 2 -13.39 14.35 7.57
N ARG A 3 -13.28 13.80 8.78
CA ARG A 3 -14.03 12.62 9.27
C ARG A 3 -14.11 11.48 8.25
N LEU A 4 -13.20 10.52 8.47
CA LEU A 4 -13.45 9.08 8.60
C LEU A 4 -13.77 8.24 7.34
N PHE A 5 -13.28 7.00 7.41
CA PHE A 5 -13.66 5.81 6.64
C PHE A 5 -12.94 5.54 5.31
N ALA A 6 -11.69 5.10 5.43
CA ALA A 6 -11.19 3.96 4.64
C ALA A 6 -10.63 2.87 5.58
N ILE A 7 -11.30 2.68 6.72
CA ILE A 7 -11.04 1.62 7.69
C ILE A 7 -12.00 0.47 7.33
N CYS A 8 -11.67 -0.31 6.30
CA CYS A 8 -12.34 -1.58 5.96
C CYS A 8 -11.67 -2.39 4.82
N LEU A 9 -10.56 -1.93 4.24
CA LEU A 9 -10.10 -2.48 2.96
C LEU A 9 -8.84 -3.33 3.00
N LEU A 10 -8.11 -3.50 4.10
CA LEU A 10 -6.81 -4.20 4.01
C LEU A 10 -6.93 -5.73 3.85
N SER A 11 -7.93 -6.38 4.43
CA SER A 11 -8.19 -7.81 4.16
C SER A 11 -8.85 -8.04 2.80
N LEU A 12 -9.73 -7.15 2.32
CA LEU A 12 -10.33 -7.26 0.98
C LEU A 12 -9.38 -6.82 -0.16
N ALA A 13 -8.55 -5.80 0.05
CA ALA A 13 -7.66 -5.26 -0.99
C ALA A 13 -6.49 -6.20 -1.31
N LEU A 14 -6.01 -6.98 -0.34
CA LEU A 14 -4.96 -7.98 -0.58
C LEU A 14 -5.50 -9.25 -1.24
N VAL A 15 -6.73 -9.68 -0.93
CA VAL A 15 -7.38 -10.77 -1.69
C VAL A 15 -7.61 -10.35 -3.15
N VAL A 16 -7.91 -9.07 -3.40
CA VAL A 16 -7.96 -8.52 -4.76
C VAL A 16 -6.57 -8.53 -5.42
N GLN A 17 -5.48 -8.19 -4.72
CA GLN A 17 -4.11 -8.32 -5.25
C GLN A 17 -3.70 -9.77 -5.53
N CYS A 18 -4.18 -10.74 -4.74
CA CYS A 18 -3.93 -12.17 -4.98
C CYS A 18 -4.67 -12.68 -6.21
N VAL A 19 -5.86 -12.15 -6.53
CA VAL A 19 -6.56 -12.46 -7.80
C VAL A 19 -5.82 -11.86 -9.02
N LEU A 20 -4.97 -10.86 -8.79
CA LEU A 20 -4.27 -10.07 -9.81
C LEU A 20 -2.77 -10.43 -9.94
N SER A 21 -2.29 -11.53 -9.37
CA SER A 21 -0.91 -12.00 -9.59
C SER A 21 -0.84 -13.02 -10.74
N GLU A 22 0.32 -13.15 -11.40
CA GLU A 22 0.58 -14.19 -12.42
C GLU A 22 0.16 -15.60 -11.97
N GLU A 23 0.31 -15.91 -10.67
CA GLU A 23 -0.16 -17.16 -10.05
C GLU A 23 -1.13 -16.90 -8.88
N PRO A 24 -2.43 -16.70 -9.14
CA PRO A 24 -3.38 -16.23 -8.12
C PRO A 24 -3.56 -17.20 -6.94
N ALA A 25 -3.39 -18.50 -7.21
CA ALA A 25 -3.37 -19.53 -6.17
C ALA A 25 -2.13 -19.42 -5.27
N GLU A 26 -0.96 -19.12 -5.83
CA GLU A 26 0.27 -18.96 -5.07
C GLU A 26 0.26 -17.64 -4.28
N ALA A 27 -0.20 -16.54 -4.87
CA ALA A 27 -0.34 -15.28 -4.15
C ALA A 27 -1.32 -15.38 -2.98
N LEU A 28 -2.46 -16.06 -3.17
CA LEU A 28 -3.40 -16.30 -2.07
C LEU A 28 -2.76 -17.16 -0.97
N ASN A 29 -1.97 -18.17 -1.33
CA ASN A 29 -1.22 -18.96 -0.34
C ASN A 29 -0.19 -18.12 0.42
N ASN A 30 0.57 -17.27 -0.27
CA ASN A 30 1.56 -16.39 0.35
C ASN A 30 0.90 -15.36 1.26
N HIS A 31 -0.23 -14.81 0.86
CA HIS A 31 -1.04 -13.94 1.69
C HIS A 31 -1.55 -14.64 2.96
N ILE A 32 -2.12 -15.85 2.82
CA ILE A 32 -2.59 -16.66 3.96
C ILE A 32 -1.42 -16.96 4.92
N ARG A 33 -0.24 -17.31 4.41
CA ARG A 33 0.96 -17.55 5.23
C ARG A 33 1.40 -16.29 5.98
N GLY A 34 1.40 -15.13 5.32
CA GLY A 34 1.73 -13.85 5.97
C GLY A 34 0.74 -13.50 7.08
N GLN A 35 -0.57 -13.66 6.83
CA GLN A 35 -1.60 -13.43 7.85
C GLN A 35 -1.48 -14.40 9.03
N LEU A 36 -1.18 -15.69 8.78
CA LEU A 36 -0.94 -16.67 9.84
C LEU A 36 0.20 -16.25 10.77
N GLN A 37 1.34 -15.83 10.22
CA GLN A 37 2.48 -15.36 11.02
C GLN A 37 2.10 -14.17 11.91
N GLN A 38 1.30 -13.24 11.38
CA GLN A 38 0.82 -12.09 12.16
C GLN A 38 -0.14 -12.53 13.27
N TYR A 39 -1.10 -13.41 12.98
CA TYR A 39 -2.05 -13.88 13.99
C TYR A 39 -1.38 -14.73 15.08
N GLU A 40 -0.39 -15.55 14.74
CA GLU A 40 0.42 -16.30 15.71
C GLU A 40 1.21 -15.36 16.63
N LYS A 41 1.77 -14.28 16.06
CA LYS A 41 2.41 -13.21 16.84
C LYS A 41 1.40 -12.51 17.76
N TYR A 42 0.18 -12.23 17.30
CA TYR A 42 -0.86 -11.64 18.14
C TYR A 42 -1.24 -12.59 19.27
N LEU A 43 -1.43 -13.88 18.98
CA LEU A 43 -1.74 -14.91 19.98
C LEU A 43 -0.66 -15.03 21.05
N THR A 44 0.61 -14.95 20.65
CA THR A 44 1.75 -15.06 21.58
C THR A 44 1.83 -13.86 22.53
N ASN A 45 1.40 -12.68 22.08
CA ASN A 45 1.46 -11.43 22.83
C ASN A 45 0.12 -10.99 23.43
N ASP A 46 -0.93 -11.81 23.30
CA ASP A 46 -2.26 -11.54 23.85
C ASP A 46 -2.22 -11.67 25.37
N ASP A 47 -2.93 -10.79 26.07
CA ASP A 47 -3.07 -10.83 27.53
C ASP A 47 -4.09 -11.90 28.00
N GLY A 48 -4.66 -12.66 27.07
CA GLY A 48 -5.66 -13.68 27.27
C GLY A 48 -7.07 -13.24 26.88
N SER A 49 -7.29 -11.94 26.61
CA SER A 49 -8.62 -11.39 26.30
C SER A 49 -9.18 -11.87 24.95
N HIS A 50 -8.35 -12.22 23.98
CA HIS A 50 -8.78 -12.64 22.64
C HIS A 50 -8.24 -14.01 22.21
N LYS A 51 -7.61 -14.74 23.13
CA LYS A 51 -6.94 -16.02 22.86
C LYS A 51 -7.79 -17.04 22.09
N GLU A 52 -9.03 -17.27 22.51
CA GLU A 52 -9.91 -18.27 21.87
C GLU A 52 -10.27 -17.87 20.43
N ASP A 53 -10.58 -16.59 20.22
CA ASP A 53 -10.89 -16.05 18.90
C ASP A 53 -9.65 -16.05 17.98
N LEU A 54 -8.46 -15.72 18.49
CA LEU A 54 -7.20 -15.83 17.75
C LEU A 54 -6.90 -17.27 17.34
N GLN A 55 -7.06 -18.23 18.25
CA GLN A 55 -6.88 -19.65 17.93
C GLN A 55 -7.89 -20.13 16.87
N LYS A 56 -9.13 -19.66 16.94
CA LYS A 56 -10.15 -19.95 15.92
C LYS A 56 -9.78 -19.33 14.57
N LEU A 57 -9.32 -18.08 14.56
CA LEU A 57 -8.88 -17.36 13.36
C LEU A 57 -7.72 -18.08 12.66
N ILE A 58 -6.69 -18.45 13.43
CA ILE A 58 -5.54 -19.22 12.94
C ILE A 58 -6.00 -20.53 12.30
N LYS A 59 -6.86 -21.30 12.98
CA LYS A 59 -7.39 -22.57 12.44
C LYS A 59 -8.14 -22.40 11.12
N ILE A 60 -8.88 -21.30 10.94
CA ILE A 60 -9.58 -21.02 9.67
C ILE A 60 -8.54 -20.80 8.56
N TYR A 61 -7.51 -20.00 8.80
CA TYR A 61 -6.47 -19.73 7.81
C TYR A 61 -5.59 -20.96 7.52
N GLU A 62 -5.29 -21.78 8.53
CA GLU A 62 -4.62 -23.08 8.34
C GLU A 62 -5.46 -24.04 7.49
N SER A 63 -6.78 -24.04 7.70
CA SER A 63 -7.70 -24.85 6.90
C SER A 63 -7.77 -24.34 5.46
N ALA A 64 -7.86 -23.03 5.27
CA ALA A 64 -7.83 -22.41 3.95
C ALA A 64 -6.53 -22.74 3.21
N LEU A 65 -5.37 -22.76 3.89
CA LEU A 65 -4.10 -23.13 3.26
C LEU A 65 -4.06 -24.59 2.77
N LYS A 66 -4.80 -25.49 3.42
CA LYS A 66 -4.93 -26.91 3.04
C LYS A 66 -5.95 -27.14 1.92
N THR A 67 -6.83 -26.18 1.66
CA THR A 67 -7.79 -26.26 0.56
C THR A 67 -7.06 -26.07 -0.78
N GLU A 68 -7.18 -27.03 -1.69
CA GLU A 68 -6.53 -26.94 -3.01
C GLU A 68 -7.32 -26.06 -3.98
N ASP A 69 -8.66 -26.10 -3.91
CA ASP A 69 -9.52 -25.28 -4.77
C ASP A 69 -9.41 -23.80 -4.42
N PHE A 70 -9.09 -22.99 -5.44
CA PHE A 70 -8.91 -21.55 -5.27
C PHE A 70 -10.20 -20.83 -4.84
N THR A 71 -11.34 -21.21 -5.43
CA THR A 71 -12.63 -20.55 -5.18
C THR A 71 -13.10 -20.82 -3.76
N GLU A 72 -12.99 -22.07 -3.32
CA GLU A 72 -13.30 -22.51 -1.97
C GLU A 72 -12.37 -21.86 -0.94
N LYS A 73 -11.06 -21.84 -1.21
CA LYS A 73 -10.07 -21.15 -0.37
C LYS A 73 -10.39 -19.66 -0.23
N GLN A 74 -10.69 -18.99 -1.33
CA GLN A 74 -11.04 -17.58 -1.33
C GLN A 74 -12.35 -17.32 -0.57
N ALA A 75 -13.36 -18.18 -0.74
CA ALA A 75 -14.62 -18.08 0.00
C ALA A 75 -14.41 -18.24 1.51
N LEU A 76 -13.54 -19.16 1.94
CA LEU A 76 -13.19 -19.35 3.35
C LEU A 76 -12.59 -18.08 3.95
N VAL A 77 -11.61 -17.47 3.27
CA VAL A 77 -10.94 -16.24 3.73
C VAL A 77 -11.92 -15.06 3.74
N ASN A 78 -12.71 -14.89 2.68
CA ASN A 78 -13.69 -13.80 2.58
C ASN A 78 -14.84 -13.90 3.60
N GLY A 79 -15.12 -15.13 4.07
CA GLY A 79 -16.15 -15.42 5.07
C GLY A 79 -15.68 -15.24 6.53
N VAL A 80 -14.42 -14.91 6.77
CA VAL A 80 -13.86 -14.72 8.12
C VAL A 80 -14.57 -13.61 8.91
N PRO A 81 -14.79 -12.39 8.37
CA PRO A 81 -15.35 -11.29 9.15
C PRO A 81 -16.73 -11.58 9.76
N GLN A 82 -17.52 -12.46 9.13
CA GLN A 82 -18.86 -12.84 9.59
C GLN A 82 -18.84 -13.87 10.73
N GLN A 83 -17.69 -14.48 11.03
CA GLN A 83 -17.54 -15.56 12.02
C GLN A 83 -17.09 -15.09 13.40
N PHE A 84 -16.81 -13.79 13.56
CA PHE A 84 -16.27 -13.19 14.76
C PHE A 84 -17.09 -12.00 15.23
N SER A 85 -16.91 -11.65 16.51
CA SER A 85 -17.52 -10.45 17.07
C SER A 85 -16.92 -9.19 16.43
N LYS A 86 -17.70 -8.10 16.43
CA LYS A 86 -17.22 -6.79 15.99
C LYS A 86 -16.05 -6.29 16.84
N GLU A 87 -16.06 -6.61 18.14
CA GLU A 87 -14.99 -6.29 19.08
C GLU A 87 -13.69 -6.95 18.67
N PHE A 88 -13.69 -8.27 18.47
CA PHE A 88 -12.51 -9.00 18.00
C PHE A 88 -12.03 -8.52 16.64
N GLY A 89 -12.95 -8.28 15.70
CA GLY A 89 -12.61 -7.71 14.39
C GLY A 89 -11.91 -6.35 14.51
N THR A 90 -12.33 -5.51 15.46
CA THR A 90 -11.69 -4.22 15.74
C THR A 90 -10.30 -4.41 16.34
N PHE A 91 -10.13 -5.36 17.25
CA PHE A 91 -8.83 -5.72 17.82
C PHE A 91 -7.82 -6.16 16.74
N VAL A 92 -8.19 -7.14 15.90
CA VAL A 92 -7.32 -7.64 14.82
C VAL A 92 -6.97 -6.50 13.86
N GLN A 93 -7.95 -5.67 13.50
CA GLN A 93 -7.72 -4.52 12.64
C GLN A 93 -6.74 -3.52 13.26
N SER A 94 -6.85 -3.24 14.56
CA SER A 94 -5.92 -2.38 15.26
C SER A 94 -4.50 -2.93 15.20
N LYS A 95 -4.32 -4.24 15.42
CA LYS A 95 -3.00 -4.88 15.35
C LYS A 95 -2.39 -4.85 13.95
N LEU A 96 -3.18 -5.07 12.92
CA LEU A 96 -2.74 -4.92 11.53
C LEU A 96 -2.29 -3.49 11.22
N GLN A 97 -3.01 -2.48 11.72
CA GLN A 97 -2.63 -1.08 11.56
C GLN A 97 -1.33 -0.75 12.30
N GLU A 98 -1.15 -1.29 13.51
CA GLU A 98 0.10 -1.15 14.27
C GLU A 98 1.29 -1.75 13.50
N ASP A 99 1.15 -2.96 12.96
CA ASP A 99 2.20 -3.63 12.20
C ASP A 99 2.54 -2.91 10.90
N GLN A 100 1.53 -2.48 10.12
CA GLN A 100 1.76 -1.68 8.90
C GLN A 100 2.53 -0.38 9.20
N LEU A 101 2.13 0.34 10.25
CA LEU A 101 2.80 1.58 10.63
C LEU A 101 4.27 1.33 11.03
N ASN A 102 4.56 0.20 11.69
CA ASN A 102 5.94 -0.17 12.02
C ASN A 102 6.77 -0.48 10.77
N GLU A 103 6.19 -1.16 9.78
CA GLU A 103 6.82 -1.44 8.49
C GLU A 103 7.09 -0.14 7.71
N ASP A 104 6.12 0.78 7.66
CA ASP A 104 6.28 2.08 7.02
C ASP A 104 7.41 2.91 7.65
N ILE A 105 7.51 2.90 8.99
CA ILE A 105 8.60 3.56 9.72
C ILE A 105 9.96 2.92 9.38
N LEU A 106 10.04 1.59 9.33
CA LEU A 106 11.27 0.87 8.97
C LEU A 106 11.71 1.14 7.53
N ALA A 107 10.77 1.18 6.60
CA ALA A 107 11.01 1.54 5.21
C ALA A 107 11.52 2.97 5.10
N ALA A 108 10.90 3.92 5.83
CA ALA A 108 11.36 5.30 5.89
C ALA A 108 12.79 5.40 6.45
N ILE A 109 13.11 4.71 7.56
CA ILE A 109 14.47 4.67 8.11
C ILE A 109 15.47 4.17 7.06
N SER A 110 15.13 3.09 6.35
CA SER A 110 15.99 2.52 5.31
C SER A 110 16.22 3.50 4.17
N PHE A 111 15.17 4.21 3.73
CA PHE A 111 15.27 5.27 2.73
C PHE A 111 16.21 6.39 3.19
N TYR A 112 16.00 6.98 4.37
CA TYR A 112 16.84 8.07 4.85
C TYR A 112 18.29 7.64 5.09
N LYS A 113 18.54 6.39 5.51
CA LYS A 113 19.91 5.82 5.61
C LYS A 113 20.59 5.67 4.26
N SER A 114 19.83 5.52 3.17
CA SER A 114 20.38 5.42 1.81
C SER A 114 20.74 6.77 1.18
N LEU A 115 20.30 7.89 1.77
CA LEU A 115 20.58 9.23 1.25
C LEU A 115 22.02 9.66 1.58
N GLU A 116 22.94 9.47 0.64
CA GLU A 116 24.32 9.92 0.78
C GLU A 116 24.49 11.40 0.35
N LYS A 117 24.03 12.35 1.20
CA LYS A 117 24.16 13.80 0.91
C LYS A 117 24.73 14.58 2.10
N ALA A 118 25.99 14.97 1.97
CA ALA A 118 26.70 15.76 3.00
C ALA A 118 26.03 17.11 3.30
N GLU A 119 25.38 17.74 2.31
CA GLU A 119 24.72 19.04 2.44
C GLU A 119 23.44 18.99 3.31
N PHE A 120 22.77 17.84 3.41
CA PHE A 120 21.56 17.65 4.23
C PHE A 120 21.78 16.70 5.41
N LYS A 121 23.04 16.42 5.78
CA LYS A 121 23.38 15.45 6.81
C LYS A 121 22.65 15.72 8.14
N ALA A 122 22.56 16.98 8.56
CA ALA A 122 21.88 17.36 9.81
C ALA A 122 20.37 17.09 9.76
N ASP A 123 19.70 17.41 8.64
CA ASP A 123 18.28 17.13 8.46
C ASP A 123 18.02 15.61 8.39
N ILE A 124 18.88 14.85 7.72
CA ILE A 124 18.80 13.39 7.65
C ILE A 124 18.99 12.76 9.04
N GLU A 125 20.02 13.17 9.79
CA GLU A 125 20.30 12.66 11.14
C GLU A 125 19.15 12.98 12.11
N LYS A 126 18.59 14.20 12.04
CA LYS A 126 17.41 14.58 12.82
C LYS A 126 16.20 13.72 12.46
N THR A 127 15.92 13.56 11.17
CA THR A 127 14.79 12.74 10.68
C THR A 127 14.92 11.28 11.13
N LEU A 128 16.13 10.72 11.05
CA LEU A 128 16.42 9.36 11.52
C LEU A 128 16.20 9.24 13.03
N ALA A 129 16.67 10.21 13.81
CA ALA A 129 16.46 10.22 15.26
C ALA A 129 14.96 10.27 15.62
N GLU A 130 14.17 11.06 14.89
CA GLU A 130 12.71 11.11 15.06
C GLU A 130 12.05 9.78 14.71
N LEU A 131 12.38 9.18 13.56
CA LEU A 131 11.84 7.87 13.14
C LEU A 131 12.22 6.73 14.11
N GLU A 132 13.48 6.69 14.56
CA GLU A 132 13.95 5.71 15.54
C GLU A 132 13.30 5.94 16.92
N GLY A 133 12.93 7.18 17.25
CA GLY A 133 12.11 7.53 18.40
C GLY A 133 10.69 7.00 18.27
N LEU A 134 10.04 7.24 17.12
CA LEU A 134 8.69 6.75 16.83
C LEU A 134 8.61 5.22 16.85
N GLN A 135 9.63 4.54 16.32
CA GLN A 135 9.68 3.08 16.33
C GLN A 135 9.54 2.49 17.74
N LYS A 136 10.09 3.17 18.75
CA LYS A 136 10.09 2.73 20.15
C LYS A 136 8.79 3.04 20.90
N LEU A 137 7.90 3.85 20.33
CA LEU A 137 6.61 4.14 20.95
C LEU A 137 5.71 2.90 20.95
N THR A 138 5.01 2.66 22.05
CA THR A 138 4.01 1.59 22.15
C THR A 138 2.60 2.09 21.89
N GLU A 139 2.35 3.38 22.07
CA GLU A 139 1.04 3.99 21.83
C GLU A 139 0.83 4.27 20.34
N PHE A 140 -0.17 3.61 19.74
CA PHE A 140 -0.45 3.68 18.31
C PHE A 140 -0.75 5.10 17.82
N GLU A 141 -1.66 5.82 18.47
CA GLU A 141 -2.08 7.15 18.00
C GLU A 141 -0.94 8.17 18.11
N ALA A 142 -0.15 8.15 19.19
CA ALA A 142 1.07 8.95 19.26
C ALA A 142 2.07 8.60 18.14
N LYS A 143 2.32 7.31 17.88
CA LYS A 143 3.24 6.87 16.81
C LYS A 143 2.77 7.33 15.43
N LYS A 144 1.49 7.11 15.12
CA LYS A 144 0.85 7.48 13.85
C LYS A 144 0.90 8.98 13.63
N ASN A 145 0.50 9.75 14.64
CA ASN A 145 0.51 11.21 14.54
C ASN A 145 1.93 11.73 14.40
N GLY A 146 2.91 11.16 15.10
CA GLY A 146 4.31 11.52 14.92
C GLY A 146 4.80 11.25 13.49
N PHE A 147 4.50 10.06 12.94
CA PHE A 147 4.90 9.69 11.59
C PHE A 147 4.26 10.58 10.52
N LEU A 148 2.96 10.86 10.62
CA LEU A 148 2.24 11.73 9.69
C LEU A 148 2.72 13.20 9.74
N ASN A 149 3.34 13.62 10.84
CA ASN A 149 3.84 14.98 11.01
C ASN A 149 5.36 15.09 10.84
N LEU A 150 6.04 14.04 10.36
CA LEU A 150 7.49 14.00 10.18
C LEU A 150 8.00 15.15 9.32
N GLU A 151 7.27 15.50 8.25
CA GLU A 151 7.64 16.58 7.33
C GLU A 151 7.72 17.97 8.00
N LYS A 152 7.03 18.17 9.14
CA LYS A 152 7.06 19.45 9.86
C LYS A 152 8.42 19.74 10.49
N ALA A 153 9.25 18.71 10.66
CA ALA A 153 10.58 18.85 11.22
C ALA A 153 11.64 19.20 10.16
N PHE A 154 11.30 19.16 8.87
CA PHE A 154 12.23 19.34 7.76
C PHE A 154 12.48 20.82 7.47
N SER A 155 13.73 21.16 7.16
CA SER A 155 14.03 22.46 6.55
C SER A 155 13.36 22.57 5.17
N PRO A 156 12.93 23.78 4.74
CA PRO A 156 12.37 23.99 3.40
C PRO A 156 13.31 23.50 2.28
N GLU A 157 14.61 23.67 2.46
CA GLU A 157 15.66 23.22 1.54
C GLU A 157 15.73 21.69 1.47
N PHE A 158 15.60 21.00 2.61
CA PHE A 158 15.57 19.55 2.66
C PHE A 158 14.28 18.98 2.04
N VAL A 159 13.12 19.61 2.29
CA VAL A 159 11.87 19.26 1.59
C VAL A 159 12.05 19.40 0.08
N HIS A 160 12.63 20.50 -0.38
CA HIS A 160 12.90 20.71 -1.81
C HIS A 160 13.85 19.65 -2.37
N PHE A 161 14.90 19.28 -1.62
CA PHE A 161 15.80 18.20 -1.99
C PHE A 161 15.10 16.84 -2.10
N LEU A 162 14.31 16.43 -1.11
CA LEU A 162 13.56 15.17 -1.14
C LEU A 162 12.58 15.12 -2.32
N LYS A 163 11.93 16.25 -2.61
CA LYS A 163 11.09 16.40 -3.80
C LYS A 163 11.92 16.26 -5.08
N LYS A 164 13.12 16.84 -5.14
CA LYS A 164 14.03 16.74 -6.30
C LYS A 164 14.63 15.34 -6.47
N ASP A 165 14.93 14.63 -5.39
CA ASP A 165 15.47 13.25 -5.44
C ASP A 165 14.39 12.23 -5.81
N SER A 166 13.14 12.51 -5.43
CA SER A 166 11.97 11.74 -5.90
C SER A 166 11.56 12.07 -7.34
N LEU A 167 12.00 13.21 -7.91
CA LEU A 167 11.68 13.60 -9.28
C LEU A 167 12.11 12.56 -10.34
N PRO A 168 13.34 12.00 -10.32
CA PRO A 168 13.71 10.87 -11.19
C PRO A 168 12.75 9.68 -11.09
N LYS A 169 12.33 9.30 -9.87
CA LYS A 169 11.42 8.18 -9.65
C LYS A 169 10.01 8.49 -10.13
N ILE A 170 9.49 9.68 -9.84
CA ILE A 170 8.16 10.14 -10.29
C ILE A 170 8.13 10.23 -11.82
N ASN A 171 9.17 10.77 -12.45
CA ASN A 171 9.28 10.81 -13.91
C ASN A 171 9.36 9.39 -14.50
N SER A 172 10.11 8.47 -13.89
CA SER A 172 10.18 7.06 -14.31
C SER A 172 8.82 6.35 -14.19
N ASP A 173 8.08 6.62 -13.12
CA ASP A 173 6.76 6.04 -12.89
C ASP A 173 5.71 6.61 -13.87
N LEU A 174 5.76 7.91 -14.16
CA LEU A 174 4.95 8.55 -15.20
C LEU A 174 5.26 7.98 -16.59
N GLN A 175 6.54 7.81 -16.91
CA GLN A 175 7.01 7.22 -18.17
C GLN A 175 6.54 5.76 -18.32
N SER A 176 6.61 4.98 -17.24
CA SER A 176 6.07 3.61 -17.21
C SER A 176 4.55 3.60 -17.49
N GLY A 177 3.83 4.59 -16.97
CA GLY A 177 2.41 4.80 -17.28
C GLY A 177 2.17 5.10 -18.76
N VAL A 178 2.99 5.98 -19.37
CA VAL A 178 2.94 6.28 -20.81
C VAL A 178 3.11 5.01 -21.65
N GLU A 179 4.14 4.21 -21.35
CA GLU A 179 4.44 2.95 -22.05
C GLU A 179 3.32 1.93 -21.91
N PHE A 180 2.73 1.81 -20.71
CA PHE A 180 1.58 0.95 -20.48
C PHE A 180 0.38 1.35 -21.34
N PHE A 181 0.04 2.65 -21.37
CA PHE A 181 -1.06 3.13 -22.22
C PHE A 181 -0.75 2.98 -23.71
N GLU A 182 0.52 3.10 -24.13
CA GLU A 182 0.93 2.82 -25.50
C GLU A 182 0.69 1.37 -25.91
N LYS A 183 1.08 0.41 -25.05
CA LYS A 183 0.83 -1.01 -25.27
C LYS A 183 -0.67 -1.29 -25.42
N LEU A 184 -1.50 -0.66 -24.59
CA LEU A 184 -2.95 -0.82 -24.69
C LEU A 184 -3.54 -0.25 -25.98
N LEU A 185 -3.08 0.93 -26.39
CA LEU A 185 -3.54 1.60 -27.61
C LEU A 185 -3.02 0.97 -28.90
N ALA A 186 -2.09 0.01 -28.82
CA ALA A 186 -1.65 -0.78 -29.96
C ALA A 186 -2.73 -1.78 -30.42
N ASP A 187 -3.67 -2.16 -29.54
CA ASP A 187 -4.85 -2.94 -29.89
C ASP A 187 -5.94 -2.00 -30.47
N PRO A 188 -6.29 -2.13 -31.77
CA PRO A 188 -7.28 -1.26 -32.41
C PRO A 188 -8.70 -1.42 -31.84
N GLU A 189 -8.99 -2.50 -31.10
CA GLU A 189 -10.30 -2.76 -30.49
C GLU A 189 -10.31 -2.49 -28.97
N VAL A 190 -9.27 -1.85 -28.43
CA VAL A 190 -9.17 -1.60 -26.99
C VAL A 190 -10.35 -0.78 -26.47
N LYS A 191 -10.97 -1.27 -25.38
CA LYS A 191 -12.03 -0.53 -24.68
C LYS A 191 -11.45 0.75 -24.06
N PHE A 192 -12.28 1.79 -23.99
CA PHE A 192 -11.93 3.11 -23.43
C PHE A 192 -10.75 3.81 -24.12
N ALA A 193 -10.55 3.58 -25.43
CA ALA A 193 -9.42 4.12 -26.18
C ALA A 193 -9.28 5.66 -26.07
N THR A 194 -10.38 6.40 -25.98
CA THR A 194 -10.37 7.87 -25.86
C THR A 194 -9.86 8.29 -24.48
N GLU A 195 -10.34 7.66 -23.43
CA GLU A 195 -9.95 7.92 -22.05
C GLU A 195 -8.49 7.52 -21.81
N ILE A 196 -8.06 6.38 -22.35
CA ILE A 196 -6.66 5.92 -22.27
C ILE A 196 -5.72 6.91 -22.98
N LYS A 197 -6.14 7.46 -24.15
CA LYS A 197 -5.38 8.52 -24.83
C LYS A 197 -5.27 9.79 -23.97
N ALA A 198 -6.33 10.16 -23.26
CA ALA A 198 -6.31 11.32 -22.37
C ALA A 198 -5.38 11.10 -21.17
N LEU A 199 -5.42 9.92 -20.53
CA LEU A 199 -4.52 9.57 -19.42
C LEU A 199 -3.06 9.53 -19.89
N LYS A 200 -2.79 8.98 -21.08
CA LYS A 200 -1.46 9.02 -21.70
C LYS A 200 -0.99 10.45 -21.92
N ALA A 201 -1.82 11.31 -22.51
CA ALA A 201 -1.47 12.71 -22.76
C ALA A 201 -1.19 13.46 -21.46
N GLN A 202 -1.97 13.19 -20.41
CA GLN A 202 -1.74 13.74 -19.07
C GLN A 202 -0.39 13.30 -18.48
N ALA A 203 -0.05 12.01 -18.58
CA ALA A 203 1.23 11.49 -18.12
C ALA A 203 2.41 12.12 -18.90
N VAL A 204 2.30 12.24 -20.23
CA VAL A 204 3.32 12.91 -21.06
C VAL A 204 3.49 14.38 -20.67
N ALA A 205 2.40 15.12 -20.51
CA ALA A 205 2.46 16.53 -20.11
C ALA A 205 3.10 16.71 -18.73
N ALA A 206 2.83 15.80 -17.79
CA ALA A 206 3.39 15.85 -16.46
C ALA A 206 4.91 15.60 -16.43
N ILE A 207 5.50 14.89 -17.40
CA ILE A 207 6.94 14.60 -17.43
C ILE A 207 7.78 15.85 -17.71
N ALA A 208 7.22 16.89 -18.32
CA ALA A 208 7.96 18.11 -18.70
C ALA A 208 8.69 18.77 -17.51
N ASP A 209 9.85 19.38 -17.79
CA ASP A 209 10.80 19.87 -16.78
C ASP A 209 10.25 21.06 -15.99
N GLU A 210 9.37 21.85 -16.61
CA GLU A 210 8.71 23.02 -16.03
C GLU A 210 7.58 22.69 -15.05
N ILE A 211 7.15 21.42 -14.98
CA ILE A 211 6.05 20.99 -14.10
C ILE A 211 6.56 20.77 -12.69
N SER A 212 5.82 21.31 -11.70
CA SER A 212 6.17 21.16 -10.30
C SER A 212 6.08 19.69 -9.84
N ILE A 213 6.84 19.33 -8.82
CA ILE A 213 6.83 17.96 -8.27
C ILE A 213 5.44 17.60 -7.69
N ASP A 214 4.75 18.57 -7.10
CA ASP A 214 3.40 18.35 -6.56
C ASP A 214 2.39 18.09 -7.70
N ASP A 215 2.51 18.80 -8.82
CA ASP A 215 1.67 18.56 -10.00
C ASP A 215 2.01 17.22 -10.68
N LYS A 216 3.28 16.81 -10.69
CA LYS A 216 3.71 15.49 -11.17
C LYS A 216 3.13 14.35 -10.33
N GLN A 217 3.17 14.48 -9.00
CA GLN A 217 2.58 13.50 -8.08
C GLN A 217 1.07 13.42 -8.24
N LYS A 218 0.40 14.57 -8.39
CA LYS A 218 -1.03 14.63 -8.66
C LYS A 218 -1.38 13.92 -9.97
N ALA A 219 -0.66 14.21 -11.05
CA ALA A 219 -0.86 13.56 -12.34
C ALA A 219 -0.64 12.04 -12.23
N LEU A 220 0.41 11.60 -11.53
CA LEU A 220 0.68 10.18 -11.30
C LEU A 220 -0.45 9.49 -10.53
N PHE A 221 -1.00 10.16 -9.51
CA PHE A 221 -2.15 9.64 -8.77
C PHE A 221 -3.40 9.52 -9.67
N GLU A 222 -3.70 10.54 -10.46
CA GLU A 222 -4.88 10.60 -11.33
C GLU A 222 -4.83 9.55 -12.46
N ILE A 223 -3.66 9.31 -13.06
CA ILE A 223 -3.54 8.28 -14.11
C ILE A 223 -3.64 6.85 -13.57
N ARG A 224 -3.30 6.64 -12.29
CA ARG A 224 -3.44 5.34 -11.59
C ARG A 224 -4.85 5.13 -11.02
N ASN A 225 -5.58 6.21 -10.78
CA ASN A 225 -6.90 6.21 -10.15
C ASN A 225 -7.88 7.13 -10.90
N PRO A 226 -8.20 6.82 -12.18
CA PRO A 226 -9.14 7.64 -12.92
C PRO A 226 -10.53 7.61 -12.27
N ALA A 227 -11.24 8.73 -12.33
CA ALA A 227 -12.55 8.87 -11.66
C ALA A 227 -13.61 7.86 -12.15
N ASN A 228 -13.44 7.30 -13.35
CA ASN A 228 -14.30 6.26 -13.88
C ASN A 228 -13.91 4.89 -13.30
N ALA A 229 -14.82 4.29 -12.52
CA ALA A 229 -14.60 3.00 -11.87
C ALA A 229 -14.46 1.83 -12.87
N GLU A 230 -15.20 1.84 -13.97
CA GLU A 230 -15.12 0.78 -15.00
C GLU A 230 -13.78 0.84 -15.75
N LEU A 231 -13.31 2.06 -16.06
CA LEU A 231 -11.99 2.27 -16.62
C LEU A 231 -10.90 1.83 -15.65
N THR A 232 -11.04 2.16 -14.35
CA THR A 232 -10.10 1.75 -13.31
C THR A 232 -9.97 0.23 -13.24
N GLU A 233 -11.09 -0.49 -13.20
CA GLU A 233 -11.10 -1.96 -13.18
C GLU A 233 -10.52 -2.56 -14.47
N PHE A 234 -10.84 -1.97 -15.63
CA PHE A 234 -10.25 -2.38 -16.90
C PHE A 234 -8.72 -2.22 -16.93
N LEU A 235 -8.21 -1.07 -16.51
CA LEU A 235 -6.77 -0.78 -16.49
C LEU A 235 -6.03 -1.69 -15.51
N LYS A 236 -6.58 -1.96 -14.32
CA LYS A 236 -6.01 -2.91 -13.36
C LYS A 236 -5.89 -4.31 -13.97
N LYS A 237 -6.95 -4.79 -14.61
CA LYS A 237 -6.94 -6.08 -15.29
C LYS A 237 -5.88 -6.13 -16.38
N LYS A 238 -5.80 -5.10 -17.22
CA LYS A 238 -4.83 -5.03 -18.32
C LYS A 238 -3.39 -4.89 -17.85
N PHE A 239 -3.16 -4.23 -16.72
CA PHE A 239 -1.85 -4.15 -16.09
C PHE A 239 -1.34 -5.53 -15.67
N THR A 240 -2.24 -6.42 -15.24
CA THR A 240 -1.95 -7.82 -14.88
C THR A 240 -1.70 -8.70 -16.09
N GLU A 241 -2.32 -8.42 -17.24
CA GLU A 241 -2.15 -9.22 -18.46
C GLU A 241 -0.84 -8.89 -19.21
N LEU A 242 -0.26 -7.71 -18.96
CA LEU A 242 0.87 -7.15 -19.73
C LEU A 242 2.19 -7.10 -18.95
N ASN A 243 2.18 -7.48 -17.67
CA ASN A 243 3.33 -7.58 -16.78
C ASN A 243 3.23 -8.86 -15.95
#